data_AF-A0A8T5XTQ4-F1
#
_entry.id   AF-A0A8T5XTQ4-F1
#
_cell.length_a   1.000
_cell.length_b   1.000
_cell.length_c   1.000
_cell.angle_alpha   90.00
_cell.angle_beta   90.00
_cell.angle_gamma   90.00
#
_symmetry.space_group_name_H-M   'P 1'
#
loop_
_entity.id
_entity.type
_entity.pdbx_description
1 polymer ?
#
loop_
_entity_poly.entity_id
_entity_poly.type
_entity_poly.pdbx_seq_one_letter_code
_entity_poly.pdbx_strand_id
1 'polypeptide(L)'
;MKTKKDKYLPHEFMIFNKMQKKEKDPIKKEIYSFQDIISFFSYLKPFPIKSSDYYNIMYENLSFYNIYLFLGLSYFSYRASLNKIDKIVTSKSDIVKIMNFVSQFYDCKNPVMDSNSLLWFYPKLEIKEFIKDSIMTKNLNSYYIDETTITKLILIITGFVKYEFEEGSNFIKELNMPTLILANIGLYEKGYLRLIEEENDRVGICLNSKGSGNRQKIFTKEKNKLKEKIIKVLDDYEKIKCSIDDFKE
;
A
#
# COMPACT_ATOMS: atom_id res chain seq x y z
N MET A 1 29.81 -19.74 -26.57
CA MET A 1 29.46 -18.67 -25.61
C MET A 1 28.04 -18.89 -25.12
N LYS A 2 27.83 -19.19 -23.84
CA LYS A 2 26.49 -19.30 -23.24
C LYS A 2 25.94 -17.88 -23.06
N THR A 3 24.94 -17.49 -23.85
CA THR A 3 24.17 -16.28 -23.59
C THR A 3 23.47 -16.44 -22.23
N LYS A 4 23.80 -15.57 -21.28
CA LYS A 4 22.96 -15.37 -20.09
C LYS A 4 21.56 -15.07 -20.64
N LYS A 5 20.60 -15.96 -20.39
CA LYS A 5 19.18 -15.68 -20.58
C LYS A 5 18.84 -14.56 -19.59
N ASP A 6 19.05 -13.31 -20.00
CA ASP A 6 18.71 -12.17 -19.17
C ASP A 6 17.19 -12.20 -18.95
N LYS A 7 16.80 -12.37 -17.69
CA LYS A 7 15.41 -12.30 -17.26
C LYS A 7 14.94 -10.88 -17.52
N TYR A 8 14.00 -10.68 -18.43
CA TYR A 8 13.40 -9.36 -18.58
C TYR A 8 12.36 -9.12 -17.49
N LEU A 9 12.61 -8.08 -16.69
CA LEU A 9 11.67 -7.48 -15.78
C LEU A 9 11.60 -5.99 -16.11
N PRO A 10 10.41 -5.36 -16.14
CA PRO A 10 10.32 -3.93 -16.38
C PRO A 10 11.13 -3.14 -15.34
N HIS A 11 11.80 -2.07 -15.76
CA HIS A 11 12.75 -1.31 -14.94
C HIS A 11 12.13 -0.79 -13.63
N GLU A 12 10.95 -0.21 -13.72
CA GLU A 12 10.09 0.24 -12.62
C GLU A 12 9.79 -0.86 -11.62
N PHE A 13 9.55 -2.08 -12.09
CA PHE A 13 9.31 -3.23 -11.23
C PHE A 13 10.61 -3.68 -10.51
N MET A 14 11.75 -3.56 -11.18
CA MET A 14 13.05 -3.82 -10.54
C MET A 14 13.34 -2.81 -9.42
N ILE A 15 13.00 -1.53 -9.62
CA ILE A 15 13.12 -0.49 -8.59
C ILE A 15 12.19 -0.81 -7.42
N PHE A 16 10.91 -1.06 -7.69
CA PHE A 16 9.93 -1.47 -6.71
C PHE A 16 10.41 -2.66 -5.87
N ASN A 17 10.91 -3.72 -6.50
CA ASN A 17 11.42 -4.90 -5.80
C ASN A 17 12.62 -4.61 -4.91
N LYS A 18 13.47 -3.65 -5.28
CA LYS A 18 14.59 -3.22 -4.42
C LYS A 18 14.09 -2.47 -3.19
N MET A 19 13.05 -1.66 -3.34
CA MET A 19 12.42 -0.94 -2.21
C MET A 19 11.77 -1.94 -1.24
N GLN A 20 10.96 -2.86 -1.74
CA GLN A 20 10.26 -3.88 -0.93
C GLN A 20 11.21 -4.76 -0.11
N LYS A 21 12.42 -5.06 -0.61
CA LYS A 21 13.38 -5.91 0.11
C LYS A 21 14.04 -5.25 1.32
N LYS A 22 14.03 -3.92 1.40
CA LYS A 22 14.70 -3.17 2.48
C LYS A 22 13.85 -3.07 3.74
N GLU A 23 12.54 -3.17 3.58
CA GLU A 23 11.57 -2.99 4.66
C GLU A 23 10.90 -4.33 4.99
N LYS A 24 10.92 -4.70 6.27
CA LYS A 24 10.30 -5.94 6.78
C LYS A 24 8.95 -5.68 7.42
N ASP A 25 8.68 -4.45 7.82
CA ASP A 25 7.42 -4.08 8.42
C ASP A 25 6.30 -4.07 7.35
N PRO A 26 5.23 -4.86 7.53
CA PRO A 26 4.23 -5.09 6.50
C PRO A 26 3.41 -3.85 6.12
N ILE A 27 3.40 -2.81 6.96
CA ILE A 27 2.75 -1.53 6.65
C ILE A 27 3.76 -0.56 6.04
N LYS A 28 4.96 -0.42 6.61
CA LYS A 28 5.98 0.50 6.06
C LYS A 28 6.45 0.11 4.67
N LYS A 29 6.39 -1.18 4.29
CA LYS A 29 6.71 -1.61 2.92
C LYS A 29 5.75 -1.01 1.87
N GLU A 30 4.57 -0.55 2.26
CA GLU A 30 3.58 0.11 1.39
C GLU A 30 3.63 1.66 1.49
N ILE A 31 4.61 2.22 2.22
CA ILE A 31 4.81 3.66 2.35
C ILE A 31 6.02 4.06 1.50
N TYR A 32 5.84 5.06 0.65
CA TYR A 32 6.89 5.51 -0.26
C TYR A 32 7.26 6.95 0.03
N SER A 33 8.55 7.24 0.18
CA SER A 33 8.99 8.63 0.25
C SER A 33 8.76 9.33 -1.10
N PHE A 34 8.70 10.66 -1.09
CA PHE A 34 8.69 11.44 -2.33
C PHE A 34 9.81 11.01 -3.29
N GLN A 35 11.03 10.82 -2.77
CA GLN A 35 12.21 10.39 -3.53
C GLN A 35 12.04 8.99 -4.14
N ASP A 36 11.41 8.07 -3.43
CA ASP A 36 11.10 6.75 -3.96
C ASP A 36 10.12 6.86 -5.13
N ILE A 37 9.02 7.58 -4.95
CA ILE A 37 7.99 7.74 -5.99
C ILE A 37 8.57 8.38 -7.26
N ILE A 38 9.23 9.54 -7.16
CA ILE A 38 9.83 10.20 -8.34
C ILE A 38 10.86 9.30 -9.05
N SER A 39 11.58 8.44 -8.33
CA SER A 39 12.62 7.58 -8.93
C SER A 39 12.08 6.55 -9.94
N PHE A 40 10.82 6.14 -9.83
CA PHE A 40 10.23 5.18 -10.78
C PHE A 40 8.95 5.65 -11.48
N PHE A 41 8.26 6.69 -10.97
CA PHE A 41 6.97 7.13 -11.52
C PHE A 41 7.06 7.52 -13.00
N SER A 42 8.17 8.15 -13.41
CA SER A 42 8.41 8.53 -14.82
C SER A 42 8.49 7.33 -15.78
N TYR A 43 8.74 6.13 -15.24
CA TYR A 43 8.76 4.89 -16.01
C TYR A 43 7.41 4.17 -16.02
N LEU A 44 6.46 4.54 -15.16
CA LEU A 44 5.10 4.00 -15.22
C LEU A 44 4.41 4.51 -16.49
N LYS A 45 3.88 3.58 -17.28
CA LYS A 45 3.20 3.90 -18.53
C LYS A 45 1.82 3.28 -18.52
N PRO A 46 0.79 3.98 -19.03
CA PRO A 46 -0.49 3.35 -19.28
C PRO A 46 -0.31 2.12 -20.17
N PHE A 47 -1.14 1.10 -19.97
CA PHE A 47 -1.10 -0.11 -20.78
C PHE A 47 -2.51 -0.51 -21.24
N PRO A 48 -2.65 -1.00 -22.48
CA PRO A 48 -3.93 -1.43 -23.03
C PRO A 48 -4.20 -2.91 -22.78
N ILE A 49 -5.47 -3.26 -22.62
CA ILE A 49 -6.00 -4.63 -22.58
C ILE A 49 -7.28 -4.69 -23.41
N LYS A 50 -7.58 -5.83 -24.04
CA LYS A 50 -8.88 -6.02 -24.70
C LYS A 50 -10.01 -6.03 -23.67
N SER A 51 -11.06 -5.26 -23.91
CA SER A 51 -12.24 -5.20 -23.04
C SER A 51 -12.84 -6.58 -22.75
N SER A 52 -12.91 -7.46 -23.76
CA SER A 52 -13.36 -8.85 -23.61
C SER A 52 -12.57 -9.60 -22.54
N ASP A 53 -11.24 -9.51 -22.57
CA ASP A 53 -10.37 -10.29 -21.69
C ASP A 53 -10.49 -9.80 -20.25
N TYR A 54 -10.59 -8.48 -20.05
CA TYR A 54 -10.78 -7.88 -18.72
C TYR A 54 -12.15 -8.24 -18.13
N TYR A 55 -13.23 -8.03 -18.89
CA TYR A 55 -14.58 -8.26 -18.38
C TYR A 55 -14.89 -9.74 -18.18
N ASN A 56 -14.36 -10.65 -19.00
CA ASN A 56 -14.47 -12.09 -18.74
C ASN A 56 -13.92 -12.44 -17.36
N ILE A 57 -12.73 -11.95 -17.01
CA ILE A 57 -12.12 -12.23 -15.70
C ILE A 57 -12.90 -11.56 -14.56
N MET A 58 -13.41 -10.34 -14.76
CA MET A 58 -14.21 -9.62 -13.76
C MET A 58 -15.55 -10.30 -13.46
N TYR A 59 -16.24 -10.82 -14.48
CA TYR A 59 -17.59 -11.38 -14.34
C TYR A 59 -17.62 -12.89 -14.08
N GLU A 60 -16.52 -13.62 -14.28
CA GLU A 60 -16.40 -15.06 -13.99
C GLU A 60 -16.35 -15.41 -12.48
N ASN A 61 -16.71 -14.50 -11.56
CA ASN A 61 -16.60 -14.67 -10.11
C ASN A 61 -15.20 -15.09 -9.63
N LEU A 62 -14.17 -14.74 -10.40
CA LEU A 62 -12.78 -14.94 -10.00
C LEU A 62 -12.42 -13.91 -8.91
N SER A 63 -11.64 -14.32 -7.91
CA SER A 63 -11.22 -13.41 -6.83
C SER A 63 -10.45 -12.21 -7.38
N PHE A 64 -10.51 -11.06 -6.69
CA PHE A 64 -9.73 -9.85 -7.06
C PHE A 64 -8.22 -10.12 -7.23
N TYR A 65 -7.71 -11.17 -6.59
CA TYR A 65 -6.36 -11.69 -6.75
C TYR A 65 -6.05 -12.01 -8.24
N ASN A 66 -6.97 -12.68 -8.93
CA ASN A 66 -6.79 -13.09 -10.32
C ASN A 66 -6.75 -11.88 -11.28
N ILE A 67 -7.51 -10.83 -10.97
CA ILE A 67 -7.51 -9.58 -11.74
C ILE A 67 -6.14 -8.89 -11.65
N TYR A 68 -5.59 -8.70 -10.44
CA TYR A 68 -4.27 -8.06 -10.31
C TYR A 68 -3.16 -8.87 -10.96
N LEU A 69 -3.22 -10.20 -10.89
CA LEU A 69 -2.25 -11.05 -11.57
C LEU A 69 -2.35 -10.90 -13.09
N PHE A 70 -3.55 -10.97 -13.64
CA PHE A 70 -3.80 -10.78 -15.06
C PHE A 70 -3.30 -9.41 -15.54
N LEU A 71 -3.68 -8.33 -14.85
CA LEU A 71 -3.26 -6.97 -15.18
C LEU A 71 -1.74 -6.83 -15.10
N GLY A 72 -1.10 -7.40 -14.08
CA GLY A 72 0.36 -7.38 -13.92
C GLY A 72 1.11 -8.14 -15.00
N LEU A 73 0.63 -9.31 -15.41
CA LEU A 73 1.22 -10.05 -16.52
C LEU A 73 1.01 -9.32 -17.85
N SER A 74 -0.19 -8.76 -18.08
CA SER A 74 -0.51 -7.94 -19.25
C SER A 74 0.39 -6.70 -19.34
N TYR A 75 0.64 -6.02 -18.22
CA TYR A 75 1.60 -4.93 -18.15
C TYR A 75 2.99 -5.37 -18.57
N PHE A 76 3.48 -6.50 -18.04
CA PHE A 76 4.83 -7.00 -18.37
C PHE A 76 4.93 -7.37 -19.85
N SER A 77 3.91 -8.03 -20.39
CA SER A 77 3.79 -8.36 -21.82
C SER A 77 3.82 -7.11 -22.69
N TYR A 78 3.07 -6.08 -22.33
CA TYR A 78 3.09 -4.81 -23.02
C TYR A 78 4.48 -4.16 -22.99
N ARG A 79 5.13 -4.11 -21.82
CA ARG A 79 6.50 -3.58 -21.68
C ARG A 79 7.53 -4.37 -22.48
N ALA A 80 7.43 -5.69 -22.49
CA ALA A 80 8.29 -6.55 -23.29
C ALA A 80 8.13 -6.29 -24.79
N SER A 81 6.88 -6.13 -25.26
CA SER A 81 6.58 -5.83 -26.67
C SER A 81 7.18 -4.49 -27.12
N LEU A 82 7.08 -3.45 -26.29
CA LEU A 82 7.68 -2.13 -26.57
C LEU A 82 9.21 -2.19 -26.67
N ASN A 83 9.84 -3.12 -25.96
CA ASN A 83 11.30 -3.32 -25.96
C ASN A 83 11.75 -4.44 -26.90
N LYS A 84 10.85 -5.02 -27.72
CA LYS A 84 11.13 -6.12 -28.65
C LYS A 84 11.75 -7.34 -27.95
N ILE A 85 11.17 -7.74 -26.82
CA ILE A 85 11.62 -8.86 -26.00
C ILE A 85 10.63 -10.02 -26.11
N ASP A 86 11.12 -11.15 -26.60
CA ASP A 86 10.27 -12.30 -26.95
C ASP A 86 9.87 -13.18 -25.77
N LYS A 87 10.52 -13.02 -24.61
CA LYS A 87 10.24 -13.87 -23.45
C LYS A 87 10.33 -13.15 -22.11
N ILE A 88 9.22 -13.19 -21.38
CA ILE A 88 9.15 -12.84 -19.97
C ILE A 88 9.44 -14.08 -19.14
N VAL A 89 10.33 -13.95 -18.17
CA VAL A 89 10.66 -15.02 -17.22
C VAL A 89 10.35 -14.53 -15.81
N THR A 90 9.17 -14.91 -15.30
CA THR A 90 8.77 -14.68 -13.91
C THR A 90 9.03 -15.93 -13.07
N SER A 91 9.45 -15.75 -11.83
CA SER A 91 9.49 -16.83 -10.84
C SER A 91 8.23 -16.81 -9.99
N LYS A 92 7.93 -17.91 -9.27
CA LYS A 92 6.79 -17.96 -8.34
C LYS A 92 6.82 -16.83 -7.31
N SER A 93 8.00 -16.45 -6.82
CA SER A 93 8.16 -15.36 -5.84
C SER A 93 7.98 -13.96 -6.43
N ASP A 94 7.93 -13.83 -7.76
CA ASP A 94 7.61 -12.57 -8.43
C ASP A 94 6.10 -12.36 -8.57
N ILE A 95 5.28 -13.42 -8.54
CA ILE A 95 3.82 -13.35 -8.73
C ILE A 95 3.18 -12.39 -7.73
N VAL A 96 3.41 -12.60 -6.43
CA VAL A 96 2.86 -11.74 -5.36
C VAL A 96 3.33 -10.29 -5.54
N LYS A 97 4.59 -10.08 -5.94
CA LYS A 97 5.14 -8.74 -6.15
C LYS A 97 4.55 -8.04 -7.35
N ILE A 98 4.31 -8.78 -8.45
CA ILE A 98 3.67 -8.26 -9.66
C ILE A 98 2.27 -7.74 -9.32
N MET A 99 1.53 -8.53 -8.55
CA MET A 99 0.20 -8.16 -8.12
C MET A 99 0.20 -6.93 -7.22
N ASN A 100 1.10 -6.89 -6.23
CA ASN A 100 1.27 -5.73 -5.35
C ASN A 100 1.68 -4.47 -6.14
N PHE A 101 2.59 -4.62 -7.10
CA PHE A 101 3.01 -3.52 -7.95
C PHE A 101 1.84 -2.91 -8.73
N VAL A 102 1.01 -3.74 -9.37
CA VAL A 102 -0.13 -3.23 -10.13
C VAL A 102 -1.22 -2.66 -9.21
N SER A 103 -1.55 -3.35 -8.11
CA SER A 103 -2.58 -2.88 -7.17
C SER A 103 -2.21 -1.55 -6.49
N GLN A 104 -0.91 -1.32 -6.25
CA GLN A 104 -0.44 -0.10 -5.62
C GLN A 104 -0.38 1.08 -6.59
N PHE A 105 0.05 0.86 -7.83
CA PHE A 105 0.40 1.97 -8.73
C PHE A 105 -0.59 2.24 -9.86
N TYR A 106 -1.51 1.33 -10.18
CA TYR A 106 -2.47 1.50 -11.27
C TYR A 106 -3.92 1.53 -10.79
N ASP A 107 -4.75 2.34 -11.44
CA ASP A 107 -6.19 2.29 -11.26
C ASP A 107 -6.76 1.08 -12.03
N CYS A 108 -6.97 -0.01 -11.28
CA CYS A 108 -7.45 -1.28 -11.81
C CYS A 108 -8.98 -1.36 -11.85
N LYS A 109 -9.68 -0.42 -11.20
CA LYS A 109 -11.15 -0.44 -11.06
C LYS A 109 -11.83 0.47 -12.06
N ASN A 110 -11.17 1.55 -12.49
CA ASN A 110 -11.71 2.52 -13.44
C ASN A 110 -10.83 2.61 -14.70
N PRO A 111 -10.76 1.55 -15.52
CA PRO A 111 -10.05 1.65 -16.80
C PRO A 111 -10.76 2.62 -17.75
N VAL A 112 -9.99 3.25 -18.64
CA VAL A 112 -10.52 4.16 -19.68
C VAL A 112 -10.74 3.38 -20.96
N MET A 113 -11.98 3.34 -21.45
CA MET A 113 -12.30 2.68 -22.72
C MET A 113 -11.95 3.58 -23.91
N ASP A 114 -11.22 3.03 -24.87
CA ASP A 114 -10.96 3.64 -26.16
C ASP A 114 -11.93 3.12 -27.23
N SER A 115 -12.02 3.81 -28.37
CA SER A 115 -12.94 3.49 -29.48
C SER A 115 -12.75 2.09 -30.07
N ASN A 116 -11.59 1.48 -29.86
CA ASN A 116 -11.20 0.18 -30.43
C ASN A 116 -11.43 -1.02 -29.49
N SER A 117 -12.38 -0.92 -28.55
CA SER A 117 -12.66 -1.97 -27.56
C SER A 117 -11.46 -2.31 -26.67
N LEU A 118 -10.51 -1.38 -26.53
CA LEU A 118 -9.37 -1.47 -25.63
C LEU A 118 -9.68 -0.69 -24.34
N LEU A 119 -9.28 -1.28 -23.22
CA LEU A 119 -9.28 -0.65 -21.90
C LEU A 119 -7.85 -0.24 -21.56
N TRP A 120 -7.66 1.04 -21.26
CA TRP A 120 -6.40 1.62 -20.85
C TRP A 120 -6.35 1.75 -19.33
N PHE A 121 -5.32 1.15 -18.74
CA PHE A 121 -5.06 1.22 -17.31
C PHE A 121 -3.99 2.27 -17.05
N TYR A 122 -4.34 3.31 -16.30
CA TYR A 122 -3.45 4.43 -15.99
C TYR A 122 -2.85 4.29 -14.59
N PRO A 123 -1.65 4.86 -14.36
CA PRO A 123 -1.16 5.05 -13.01
C PRO A 123 -2.17 5.88 -12.19
N LYS A 124 -2.34 5.53 -10.91
CA LYS A 124 -3.28 6.19 -9.99
C LYS A 124 -3.12 7.71 -9.99
N LEU A 125 -4.24 8.42 -9.99
CA LEU A 125 -4.27 9.88 -10.02
C LEU A 125 -3.69 10.46 -8.73
N GLU A 126 -3.96 9.82 -7.60
CA GLU A 126 -3.54 10.20 -6.25
C GLU A 126 -2.01 10.28 -6.13
N ILE A 127 -1.28 9.45 -6.88
CA ILE A 127 0.18 9.51 -6.92
C ILE A 127 0.65 10.78 -7.64
N LYS A 128 -0.02 11.16 -8.74
CA LYS A 128 0.30 12.41 -9.46
C LYS A 128 0.00 13.63 -8.61
N GLU A 129 -1.13 13.62 -7.90
CA GLU A 129 -1.52 14.66 -6.96
C GLU A 129 -0.50 14.79 -5.84
N PHE A 130 -0.10 13.67 -5.22
CA PHE A 130 0.95 13.65 -4.21
C PHE A 130 2.28 14.26 -4.69
N ILE A 131 2.74 13.90 -5.90
CA ILE A 131 3.98 14.45 -6.48
C ILE A 131 3.81 15.96 -6.69
N LYS A 132 2.70 16.38 -7.32
CA LYS A 132 2.40 17.79 -7.59
C LYS A 132 2.39 18.60 -6.29
N ASP A 133 1.66 18.14 -5.28
CA ASP A 133 1.51 18.86 -4.01
C ASP A 133 2.83 18.92 -3.24
N SER A 134 3.63 17.84 -3.26
CA SER A 134 4.96 17.84 -2.64
C SER A 134 5.89 18.86 -3.28
N ILE A 135 5.83 19.02 -4.61
CA ILE A 135 6.61 20.04 -5.34
C ILE A 135 6.08 21.45 -5.04
N MET A 136 4.77 21.66 -5.13
CA MET A 136 4.14 22.98 -4.95
C MET A 136 4.31 23.50 -3.53
N THR A 137 4.24 22.63 -2.53
CA THR A 137 4.44 22.97 -1.10
C THR A 137 5.91 22.96 -0.67
N LYS A 138 6.84 22.60 -1.57
CA LYS A 138 8.28 22.41 -1.29
C LYS A 138 8.56 21.39 -0.16
N ASN A 139 7.64 20.47 0.09
CA ASN A 139 7.78 19.44 1.12
C ASN A 139 8.30 18.13 0.51
N LEU A 140 9.62 18.07 0.26
CA LEU A 140 10.27 16.90 -0.37
C LEU A 140 10.52 15.73 0.61
N ASN A 141 10.23 15.94 1.90
CA ASN A 141 10.27 14.92 2.95
C ASN A 141 8.85 14.40 3.28
N SER A 142 8.00 14.36 2.26
CA SER A 142 6.65 13.81 2.31
C SER A 142 6.65 12.31 1.98
N TYR A 143 5.56 11.64 2.35
CA TYR A 143 5.35 10.22 2.11
C TYR A 143 4.00 10.02 1.44
N TYR A 144 3.99 9.18 0.40
CA TYR A 144 2.78 8.68 -0.21
C TYR A 144 2.31 7.45 0.58
N ILE A 145 1.03 7.47 0.94
CA ILE A 145 0.37 6.40 1.68
C ILE A 145 -1.00 6.19 1.06
N ASP A 146 -1.23 4.99 0.53
CA ASP A 146 -2.53 4.62 -0.02
C ASP A 146 -3.58 4.48 1.09
N GLU A 147 -4.83 4.84 0.81
CA GLU A 147 -5.91 4.79 1.80
C GLU A 147 -6.12 3.37 2.36
N THR A 148 -5.88 2.35 1.54
CA THR A 148 -5.94 0.95 1.99
C THR A 148 -4.84 0.62 2.99
N THR A 149 -3.63 1.15 2.83
CA THR A 149 -2.52 0.98 3.78
C THR A 149 -2.83 1.62 5.12
N ILE A 150 -3.40 2.84 5.14
CA ILE A 150 -3.83 3.50 6.38
C ILE A 150 -4.93 2.69 7.07
N THR A 151 -5.90 2.20 6.29
CA THR A 151 -7.00 1.37 6.80
C THR A 151 -6.48 0.08 7.44
N LYS A 152 -5.54 -0.62 6.77
CA LYS A 152 -4.89 -1.83 7.33
C LYS A 152 -4.19 -1.53 8.65
N LEU A 153 -3.42 -0.43 8.73
CA LEU A 153 -2.75 -0.03 9.96
C LEU A 153 -3.76 0.18 11.10
N ILE A 154 -4.83 0.93 10.85
CA ILE A 154 -5.86 1.19 11.86
C ILE A 154 -6.51 -0.11 12.32
N LEU A 155 -6.86 -1.03 11.42
CA LEU A 155 -7.44 -2.33 11.77
C LEU A 155 -6.49 -3.18 12.64
N ILE A 156 -5.21 -3.25 12.28
CA ILE A 156 -4.19 -3.96 13.07
C ILE A 156 -4.08 -3.37 14.48
N ILE A 157 -3.98 -2.05 14.58
CA ILE A 157 -3.89 -1.35 15.87
C ILE A 157 -5.20 -1.48 16.65
N THR A 158 -6.36 -1.52 16.00
CA THR A 158 -7.65 -1.73 16.65
C THR A 158 -7.72 -3.10 17.31
N GLY A 159 -7.26 -4.15 16.60
CA GLY A 159 -7.16 -5.50 17.17
C GLY A 159 -6.24 -5.53 18.41
N PHE A 160 -5.12 -4.81 18.36
CA PHE A 160 -4.23 -4.67 19.51
C PHE A 160 -4.87 -3.93 20.68
N VAL A 161 -5.54 -2.82 20.41
CA VAL A 161 -6.22 -2.02 21.44
C VAL A 161 -7.32 -2.81 22.12
N LYS A 162 -8.06 -3.67 21.40
CA LYS A 162 -9.03 -4.59 22.03
C LYS A 162 -8.37 -5.53 23.02
N TYR A 163 -7.25 -6.13 22.63
CA TYR A 163 -6.44 -6.94 23.54
C TYR A 163 -5.95 -6.14 24.75
N GLU A 164 -5.49 -4.89 24.55
CA GLU A 164 -5.12 -4.01 25.66
C GLU A 164 -6.30 -3.67 26.59
N PHE A 165 -7.52 -3.57 26.08
CA PHE A 165 -8.70 -3.41 26.93
C PHE A 165 -9.03 -4.66 27.73
N GLU A 166 -8.88 -5.85 27.15
CA GLU A 166 -9.19 -7.12 27.82
C GLU A 166 -8.18 -7.41 28.93
N GLU A 167 -6.89 -7.30 28.60
CA GLU A 167 -5.77 -7.74 29.45
C GLU A 167 -5.03 -6.61 30.18
N GLY A 168 -5.34 -5.35 29.87
CA GLY A 168 -4.64 -4.18 30.39
C GLY A 168 -5.07 -3.74 31.79
N SER A 169 -4.27 -2.85 32.36
CA SER A 169 -4.55 -2.20 33.64
C SER A 169 -5.78 -1.30 33.55
N ASN A 170 -6.43 -1.02 34.70
CA ASN A 170 -7.60 -0.14 34.76
C ASN A 170 -7.33 1.26 34.15
N PHE A 171 -6.09 1.74 34.21
CA PHE A 171 -5.69 3.00 33.58
C PHE A 171 -5.86 2.99 32.04
N ILE A 172 -5.55 1.87 31.39
CA ILE A 172 -5.76 1.73 29.94
C ILE A 172 -7.26 1.70 29.63
N LYS A 173 -8.06 1.06 30.49
CA LYS A 173 -9.52 0.99 30.37
C LYS A 173 -10.21 2.35 30.54
N GLU A 174 -9.57 3.33 31.19
CA GLU A 174 -10.06 4.71 31.30
C GLU A 174 -9.88 5.53 30.02
N LEU A 175 -8.99 5.12 29.12
CA LEU A 175 -8.87 5.72 27.79
C LEU A 175 -9.92 5.10 26.87
N ASN A 176 -10.56 5.91 26.02
CA ASN A 176 -11.47 5.34 25.03
C ASN A 176 -10.70 4.81 23.81
N MET A 177 -11.37 3.93 23.06
CA MET A 177 -10.77 3.20 21.95
C MET A 177 -10.17 4.11 20.86
N PRO A 178 -10.85 5.16 20.37
CA PRO A 178 -10.27 6.04 19.35
C PRO A 178 -8.97 6.72 19.81
N THR A 179 -8.92 7.16 21.08
CA THR A 179 -7.72 7.78 21.67
C THR A 179 -6.56 6.79 21.73
N LEU A 180 -6.81 5.56 22.18
CA LEU A 180 -5.77 4.52 22.26
C LEU A 180 -5.23 4.13 20.87
N ILE A 181 -6.12 4.02 19.87
CA ILE A 181 -5.69 3.74 18.49
C ILE A 181 -4.75 4.86 18.00
N LEU A 182 -5.13 6.12 18.20
CA LEU A 182 -4.30 7.25 17.80
C LEU A 182 -2.94 7.26 18.53
N ALA A 183 -2.94 6.98 19.83
CA ALA A 183 -1.72 6.90 20.63
C ALA A 183 -0.79 5.78 20.14
N ASN A 184 -1.34 4.59 19.88
CA ASN A 184 -0.59 3.45 19.37
C ASN A 184 -0.05 3.67 17.95
N ILE A 185 -0.79 4.35 17.06
CA ILE A 185 -0.23 4.79 15.77
C ILE A 185 0.96 5.74 16.00
N GLY A 186 0.85 6.68 16.96
CA GLY A 186 1.95 7.55 17.34
C GLY A 186 3.18 6.78 17.88
N LEU A 187 2.96 5.72 18.66
CA LEU A 187 4.03 4.82 19.13
C LEU A 187 4.64 4.00 17.99
N TYR A 188 3.85 3.64 16.99
CA TYR A 188 4.30 2.92 15.79
C TYR A 188 5.15 3.79 14.85
N GLU A 189 4.75 5.04 14.63
CA GLU A 189 5.56 6.04 13.92
C GLU A 189 6.86 6.29 14.63
N LYS A 190 6.73 6.52 15.93
CA LYS A 190 7.85 6.54 16.83
C LYS A 190 8.28 5.10 17.10
N GLY A 191 8.30 4.14 16.18
CA GLY A 191 8.77 2.74 16.23
C GLY A 191 8.86 1.93 17.54
N TYR A 192 8.22 2.36 18.63
CA TYR A 192 8.13 1.70 19.93
C TYR A 192 7.21 0.49 19.78
N LEU A 193 6.26 0.59 18.85
CA LEU A 193 5.59 -0.55 18.25
C LEU A 193 6.21 -0.83 16.88
N ARG A 194 6.34 -2.12 16.57
CA ARG A 194 6.71 -2.61 15.24
C ARG A 194 5.74 -3.71 14.84
N LEU A 195 5.42 -3.73 13.55
CA LEU A 195 4.65 -4.80 12.96
C LEU A 195 5.62 -5.82 12.37
N ILE A 196 5.38 -7.09 12.66
CA ILE A 196 6.15 -8.21 12.13
C ILE A 196 5.21 -9.15 11.38
N GLU A 197 5.68 -9.65 10.24
CA GLU A 197 5.00 -10.71 9.50
C GLU A 197 5.35 -12.04 10.18
N GLU A 198 4.32 -12.74 10.66
CA GLU A 198 4.42 -14.05 11.32
C GLU A 198 4.09 -15.17 10.33
N GLU A 199 4.29 -16.42 10.74
CA GLU A 199 3.87 -17.57 9.94
C GLU A 199 2.34 -17.57 9.71
N ASN A 200 1.90 -18.10 8.57
CA ASN A 200 0.49 -18.18 8.15
C ASN A 200 -0.19 -16.81 7.94
N ASP A 201 0.51 -15.85 7.33
CA ASP A 201 -0.01 -14.53 6.95
C ASP A 201 -0.59 -13.72 8.12
N ARG A 202 -0.10 -13.98 9.34
CA ARG A 202 -0.46 -13.22 10.54
C ARG A 202 0.44 -12.01 10.71
N VAL A 203 -0.09 -10.96 11.33
CA VAL A 203 0.69 -9.78 11.69
C VAL A 203 0.79 -9.72 13.21
N GLY A 204 2.02 -9.80 13.72
CA GLY A 204 2.35 -9.61 15.13
C GLY A 204 2.70 -8.17 15.43
N ILE A 205 2.49 -7.76 16.68
CA ILE A 205 2.94 -6.47 17.22
C ILE A 205 4.00 -6.75 18.27
N CYS A 206 5.17 -6.13 18.12
CA CYS A 206 6.23 -6.21 19.12
C CYS A 206 6.62 -4.83 19.65
N LEU A 207 6.95 -4.80 20.94
CA LEU A 207 7.44 -3.62 21.63
C LEU A 207 8.96 -3.52 21.49
N ASN A 208 9.44 -2.34 21.12
CA ASN A 208 10.86 -2.02 21.07
C ASN A 208 11.18 -0.90 22.07
N SER A 209 11.77 -1.29 23.18
CA SER A 209 12.15 -0.40 24.30
C SER A 209 13.18 0.66 23.91
N LYS A 210 14.06 0.39 22.93
CA LYS A 210 15.18 1.30 22.60
C LYS A 210 14.83 2.44 21.68
N GLY A 211 13.57 2.54 21.29
CA GLY A 211 13.23 3.51 20.28
C GLY A 211 13.96 3.22 18.95
N SER A 212 13.94 4.14 17.99
CA SER A 212 14.80 4.17 16.81
C SER A 212 15.03 5.65 16.54
N GLY A 213 16.25 6.15 16.75
CA GLY A 213 16.53 7.59 16.79
C GLY A 213 16.10 8.41 15.56
N ASN A 214 15.84 7.76 14.42
CA ASN A 214 15.41 8.39 13.18
C ASN A 214 13.92 8.17 12.87
N ARG A 215 13.01 8.71 13.72
CA ARG A 215 11.55 8.57 13.51
C ARG A 215 10.97 9.83 12.90
N GLN A 216 10.60 9.75 11.62
CA GLN A 216 9.73 10.77 11.02
C GLN A 216 8.27 10.48 11.43
N LYS A 217 7.54 11.51 11.87
CA LYS A 217 6.08 11.44 11.99
C LYS A 217 5.52 11.36 10.56
N ILE A 218 4.93 10.23 10.20
CA ILE A 218 4.46 9.93 8.84
C ILE A 218 2.95 10.16 8.74
N PHE A 219 2.17 9.51 9.59
CA PHE A 219 0.72 9.57 9.72
C PHE A 219 0.21 10.73 10.59
N THR A 220 0.89 11.11 11.68
CA THR A 220 0.41 12.13 12.64
C THR A 220 0.71 13.57 12.22
N LYS A 221 1.29 13.79 11.03
CA LYS A 221 1.46 15.13 10.45
C LYS A 221 0.11 15.83 10.20
N GLU A 222 -0.93 15.08 9.84
CA GLU A 222 -2.29 15.58 9.64
C GLU A 222 -3.26 14.95 10.65
N LYS A 223 -3.04 15.22 11.94
CA LYS A 223 -3.75 14.56 13.07
C LYS A 223 -5.27 14.49 12.88
N ASN A 224 -5.93 15.55 12.40
CA ASN A 224 -7.38 15.56 12.22
C ASN A 224 -7.85 14.61 11.11
N LYS A 225 -7.19 14.58 9.95
CA LYS A 225 -7.52 13.61 8.90
C LYS A 225 -7.32 12.17 9.36
N LEU A 226 -6.28 11.92 10.16
CA LEU A 226 -6.07 10.61 10.77
C LEU A 226 -7.19 10.25 11.75
N LYS A 227 -7.64 11.18 12.60
CA LYS A 227 -8.78 10.97 13.50
C LYS A 227 -10.06 10.64 12.73
N GLU A 228 -10.39 11.42 11.70
CA GLU A 228 -11.53 11.17 10.82
C GLU A 228 -11.45 9.78 10.19
N LYS A 229 -10.25 9.37 9.75
CA LYS A 229 -10.04 8.05 9.18
C LYS A 229 -10.20 6.92 10.22
N ILE A 230 -9.73 7.12 11.45
CA ILE A 230 -9.96 6.18 12.56
C ILE A 230 -11.46 6.00 12.81
N ILE A 231 -12.22 7.10 12.91
CA ILE A 231 -13.67 7.06 13.10
C ILE A 231 -14.33 6.25 11.99
N LYS A 232 -14.01 6.57 10.73
CA LYS A 232 -14.56 5.87 9.56
C LYS A 232 -14.28 4.37 9.59
N VAL A 233 -13.05 3.97 9.92
CA VAL A 233 -12.69 2.54 10.01
C VAL A 233 -13.43 1.84 11.15
N LEU A 234 -13.59 2.49 12.30
CA LEU A 234 -14.34 1.92 13.42
C LEU A 234 -15.84 1.77 13.10
N ASP A 235 -16.44 2.73 12.41
CA ASP A 235 -17.84 2.66 12.01
C ASP A 235 -18.06 1.58 10.93
N ASP A 236 -17.23 1.59 9.87
CA ASP A 236 -17.37 0.70 8.72
C ASP A 236 -17.08 -0.78 9.06
N TYR A 237 -16.08 -1.05 9.90
CA TYR A 237 -15.58 -2.41 10.14
C TYR A 237 -15.92 -2.97 11.52
N GLU A 238 -15.97 -2.12 12.53
CA GLU A 238 -16.22 -2.54 13.92
C GLU A 238 -17.64 -2.22 14.38
N LYS A 239 -18.40 -1.44 13.60
CA LYS A 239 -19.74 -0.95 13.94
C LYS A 239 -19.75 -0.17 15.27
N ILE A 240 -18.63 0.47 15.58
CA ILE A 240 -18.46 1.31 16.77
C ILE A 240 -18.68 2.77 16.34
N LYS A 241 -19.83 3.32 16.74
CA LYS A 241 -20.13 4.73 16.50
C LYS A 241 -19.29 5.61 17.42
N CYS A 242 -18.46 6.45 16.82
CA CYS A 242 -17.64 7.44 17.49
C CYS A 242 -17.61 8.75 16.70
N SER A 243 -17.15 9.80 17.36
CA SER A 243 -17.09 11.18 16.88
C SER A 243 -15.71 11.76 17.14
N ILE A 244 -15.46 12.95 16.60
CA ILE A 244 -14.18 13.64 16.79
C ILE A 244 -13.96 14.05 18.27
N ASP A 245 -15.04 14.27 19.00
CA ASP A 245 -15.04 14.68 20.41
C ASP A 245 -14.67 13.53 21.34
N ASP A 246 -14.73 12.28 20.85
CA ASP A 246 -14.27 11.13 21.61
C ASP A 246 -12.75 11.08 21.74
N PHE A 247 -11.97 11.87 21.00
CA PHE A 247 -10.51 11.86 21.18
C PHE A 247 -10.11 12.75 22.36
N LYS A 248 -9.55 12.15 23.42
CA LYS A 248 -8.94 12.89 24.53
C LYS A 248 -7.68 13.62 24.06
N GLU A 249 -7.44 14.80 24.63
CA GLU A 249 -6.25 15.63 24.34
C GLU A 249 -4.97 15.09 24.98
#